data_AF-A0A099JYB2-F1
#
_entry.id   AF-A0A099JYB2-F1
#
_cell.length_a   1.000
_cell.length_b   1.000
_cell.length_c   1.000
_cell.angle_alpha   90.00
_cell.angle_beta   90.00
_cell.angle_gamma   90.00
#
_symmetry.space_group_name_H-M   'P 1'
#
loop_
_entity.id
_entity.type
_entity.pdbx_description
1 polymer ?
#
loop_
_entity_poly.entity_id
_entity_poly.type
_entity_poly.pdbx_seq_one_letter_code
_entity_poly.pdbx_strand_id
1 'polypeptide(L)'
;MTTTSADTKRTGTRVHVQRFGTFLSGMVMPNIPAFIAWGLITALFIPTGWTPNETFATLVDPMIIYMLPLLIANTGGRMIYDTRGGVVATIATMGVIVGSEIPMFIGAMIVGPLAAYLLKKVDSIWEGKIKAGFEMLVNNFTAGILGAILALGAFVGIAPLVTGLSNLLEAGVDFLIANGLLPLASILIEPGKILFLNNAINHGVLTPLGVQQVADTGKSILFLLEANPGPGLGILLAFTFFGVGIARASAPGAIVIQFLGGIHEIYFPYVLMKPMLVLAAIGGGMTGVAINVAFATGLRAPASPGSIFAVLFQTSPDSYVGVILSVIGAATVSFLIASVILRASRRRDLAAGDGLDLIAAVAKTEANKGKSSSVLGGLVGSSATDAEAGDAAPARELRNIVFACDAGMGSSAMGASVLRNKIKKAGIEGVTVTNKAIANLDGSADLVITHQDLTDRARAKSPASVHVSVDNFMNSPKYDEVVGMLEHQTNEGATK
;
A
#
# COMPACT_ATOMS: atom_id res chain seq x y z
N MET A 1 -8.21 40.55 -20.25
CA MET A 1 -7.08 39.61 -20.43
C MET A 1 -6.94 38.80 -19.15
N THR A 2 -7.54 37.62 -19.11
CA THR A 2 -7.43 36.66 -18.03
C THR A 2 -6.17 35.82 -18.26
N THR A 3 -5.18 35.98 -17.40
CA THR A 3 -3.94 35.19 -17.41
C THR A 3 -4.23 33.79 -16.90
N THR A 4 -4.41 32.86 -17.82
CA THR A 4 -4.40 31.43 -17.55
C THR A 4 -3.03 31.06 -16.98
N SER A 5 -2.98 30.68 -15.70
CA SER A 5 -1.74 30.18 -15.09
C SER A 5 -1.33 28.88 -15.79
N ALA A 6 -0.10 28.87 -16.30
CA ALA A 6 0.47 27.74 -17.01
C ALA A 6 0.64 26.53 -16.06
N ASP A 7 0.00 25.44 -16.43
CA ASP A 7 0.16 24.12 -15.82
C ASP A 7 1.65 23.71 -15.95
N THR A 8 2.37 23.68 -14.82
CA THR A 8 3.80 23.40 -14.84
C THR A 8 4.01 21.92 -15.11
N LYS A 9 4.58 21.58 -16.28
CA LYS A 9 4.99 20.22 -16.66
C LYS A 9 5.72 19.53 -15.50
N ARG A 10 5.12 18.44 -14.99
CA ARG A 10 5.71 17.57 -13.94
C ARG A 10 7.11 17.11 -14.38
N THR A 11 8.08 17.22 -13.49
CA THR A 11 9.47 16.79 -13.72
C THR A 11 9.53 15.28 -14.01
N GLY A 12 10.02 14.90 -15.19
CA GLY A 12 9.98 13.54 -15.70
C GLY A 12 10.61 12.50 -14.76
N THR A 13 11.71 12.84 -14.08
CA THR A 13 12.46 11.92 -13.20
C THR A 13 11.62 11.42 -12.02
N ARG A 14 10.85 12.31 -11.38
CA ARG A 14 10.02 11.95 -10.22
C ARG A 14 8.93 10.94 -10.59
N VAL A 15 8.27 11.16 -11.74
CA VAL A 15 7.22 10.27 -12.24
C VAL A 15 7.79 8.88 -12.56
N HIS A 16 9.02 8.80 -13.08
CA HIS A 16 9.67 7.51 -13.34
C HIS A 16 10.01 6.76 -12.05
N VAL A 17 10.58 7.44 -11.05
CA VAL A 17 10.88 6.83 -9.74
C VAL A 17 9.60 6.33 -9.05
N GLN A 18 8.52 7.12 -9.10
CA GLN A 18 7.23 6.72 -8.53
C GLN A 18 6.61 5.52 -9.26
N ARG A 19 6.65 5.50 -10.61
CA ARG A 19 6.17 4.35 -11.39
C ARG A 19 6.98 3.10 -11.07
N PHE A 20 8.30 3.23 -10.96
CA PHE A 20 9.19 2.13 -10.58
C PHE A 20 8.88 1.61 -9.17
N GLY A 21 8.77 2.49 -8.18
CA GLY A 21 8.40 2.11 -6.81
C GLY A 21 7.02 1.47 -6.70
N THR A 22 6.05 1.99 -7.46
CA THR A 22 4.69 1.42 -7.54
C THR A 22 4.71 0.03 -8.15
N PHE A 23 5.53 -0.18 -9.20
CA PHE A 23 5.70 -1.48 -9.83
C PHE A 23 6.30 -2.49 -8.85
N LEU A 24 7.42 -2.14 -8.18
CA LEU A 24 8.04 -3.00 -7.16
C LEU A 24 7.08 -3.34 -6.01
N SER A 25 6.32 -2.35 -5.53
CA SER A 25 5.35 -2.57 -4.46
C SER A 25 4.20 -3.45 -4.93
N GLY A 26 3.79 -3.34 -6.19
CA GLY A 26 2.80 -4.24 -6.79
C GLY A 26 3.25 -5.70 -6.80
N MET A 27 4.56 -5.97 -6.77
CA MET A 27 5.11 -7.33 -6.66
C MET A 27 5.11 -7.87 -5.24
N VAL A 28 5.23 -7.00 -4.23
CA VAL A 28 5.36 -7.40 -2.81
C VAL A 28 4.03 -7.35 -2.06
N MET A 29 3.23 -6.28 -2.24
CA MET A 29 2.02 -6.04 -1.46
C MET A 29 0.99 -7.20 -1.52
N PRO A 30 0.68 -7.78 -2.69
CA PRO A 30 -0.24 -8.93 -2.74
C PRO A 30 0.27 -10.16 -2.00
N ASN A 31 1.58 -10.22 -1.75
CA ASN A 31 2.25 -11.34 -1.10
C ASN A 31 2.51 -11.09 0.41
N ILE A 32 2.14 -9.94 0.98
CA ILE A 32 2.28 -9.63 2.41
C ILE A 32 1.74 -10.74 3.33
N PRO A 33 0.59 -11.39 3.06
CA PRO A 33 0.13 -12.50 3.90
C PRO A 33 1.16 -13.63 4.04
N ALA A 34 1.94 -13.91 2.98
CA ALA A 34 2.99 -14.93 3.02
C ALA A 34 4.18 -14.49 3.89
N PHE A 35 4.56 -13.21 3.85
CA PHE A 35 5.59 -12.66 4.75
C PHE A 35 5.13 -12.70 6.21
N ILE A 36 3.86 -12.42 6.49
CA ILE A 36 3.28 -12.52 7.84
C ILE A 36 3.31 -13.97 8.30
N ALA A 37 2.87 -14.92 7.47
CA ALA A 37 2.87 -16.34 7.81
C ALA A 37 4.30 -16.86 8.10
N TRP A 38 5.26 -16.51 7.26
CA TRP A 38 6.67 -16.82 7.51
C TRP A 38 7.17 -16.18 8.81
N GLY A 39 6.92 -14.88 9.00
CA GLY A 39 7.33 -14.15 10.20
C GLY A 39 6.73 -14.72 11.49
N LEU A 40 5.50 -15.23 11.45
CA LEU A 40 4.85 -15.93 12.57
C LEU A 40 5.57 -17.23 12.93
N ILE A 41 5.86 -18.06 11.93
CA ILE A 41 6.60 -19.32 12.12
C ILE A 41 7.98 -19.03 12.68
N THR A 42 8.69 -18.07 12.10
CA THR A 42 9.99 -17.60 12.58
C THR A 42 9.90 -17.09 14.03
N ALA A 43 8.90 -16.29 14.35
CA ALA A 43 8.72 -15.74 15.69
C ALA A 43 8.40 -16.81 16.75
N LEU A 44 7.69 -17.87 16.38
CA LEU A 44 7.28 -18.91 17.31
C LEU A 44 8.36 -19.96 17.49
N PHE A 45 8.90 -20.52 16.40
CA PHE A 45 9.52 -21.86 16.46
C PHE A 45 11.04 -21.89 16.34
N ILE A 46 11.70 -20.82 15.91
CA ILE A 46 13.18 -20.79 15.90
C ILE A 46 13.74 -20.86 17.34
N PRO A 47 15.05 -21.13 17.53
CA PRO A 47 15.64 -21.23 18.86
C PRO A 47 15.45 -19.96 19.73
N THR A 48 15.42 -18.78 19.11
CA THR A 48 15.15 -17.48 19.75
C THR A 48 13.66 -17.08 19.69
N GLY A 49 12.80 -18.01 19.29
CA GLY A 49 11.36 -17.87 19.18
C GLY A 49 10.66 -17.89 20.55
N TRP A 50 9.35 -17.62 20.54
CA TRP A 50 8.53 -17.63 21.75
C TRP A 50 8.30 -19.04 22.28
N THR A 51 8.15 -20.00 21.39
CA THR A 51 7.87 -21.42 21.66
C THR A 51 8.75 -22.29 20.76
N PRO A 52 10.07 -22.34 21.00
CA PRO A 52 11.00 -23.02 20.11
C PRO A 52 10.60 -24.47 19.82
N ASN A 53 10.64 -24.86 18.55
CA ASN A 53 10.33 -26.22 18.10
C ASN A 53 11.14 -26.52 16.83
N GLU A 54 12.12 -27.42 16.93
CA GLU A 54 13.03 -27.73 15.83
C GLU A 54 12.28 -28.24 14.59
N THR A 55 11.23 -29.06 14.77
CA THR A 55 10.46 -29.62 13.66
C THR A 55 9.67 -28.56 12.90
N PHE A 56 9.06 -27.60 13.58
CA PHE A 56 8.36 -26.50 12.90
C PHE A 56 9.30 -25.41 12.40
N ALA A 57 10.46 -25.24 13.04
CA ALA A 57 11.49 -24.31 12.57
C ALA A 57 12.02 -24.68 11.17
N THR A 58 12.01 -25.96 10.78
CA THR A 58 12.44 -26.37 9.43
C THR A 58 11.55 -25.82 8.31
N LEU A 59 10.40 -25.21 8.61
CA LEU A 59 9.58 -24.49 7.62
C LEU A 59 10.16 -23.13 7.24
N VAL A 60 11.00 -22.52 8.09
CA VAL A 60 11.50 -21.16 7.91
C VAL A 60 12.33 -21.04 6.64
N ASP A 61 13.33 -21.92 6.46
CA ASP A 61 14.27 -21.83 5.33
C ASP A 61 13.61 -22.07 3.97
N PRO A 62 12.75 -23.10 3.78
CA PRO A 62 12.08 -23.27 2.50
C PRO A 62 11.13 -22.10 2.15
N MET A 63 10.52 -21.48 3.17
CA MET A 63 9.64 -20.34 2.97
C MET A 63 10.40 -19.09 2.52
N ILE A 64 11.53 -18.77 3.16
CA ILE A 64 12.33 -17.59 2.82
C ILE A 64 13.15 -17.77 1.53
N ILE A 65 13.72 -18.96 1.30
CA ILE A 65 14.59 -19.22 0.13
C ILE A 65 13.77 -19.44 -1.14
N TYR A 66 12.66 -20.20 -1.05
CA TYR A 66 11.87 -20.57 -2.23
C TYR A 66 10.54 -19.84 -2.30
N MET A 67 9.68 -20.02 -1.30
CA MET A 67 8.28 -19.58 -1.39
C MET A 67 8.15 -18.07 -1.63
N LEU A 68 8.80 -17.24 -0.81
CA LEU A 68 8.65 -15.79 -0.89
C LEU A 68 9.23 -15.20 -2.20
N PRO A 69 10.46 -15.53 -2.64
CA PRO A 69 10.98 -15.06 -3.93
C PRO A 69 10.13 -15.52 -5.12
N LEU A 70 9.65 -16.77 -5.13
CA LEU A 70 8.82 -17.30 -6.21
C LEU A 70 7.45 -16.60 -6.29
N LEU A 71 6.83 -16.29 -5.15
CA LEU A 71 5.59 -15.51 -5.10
C LEU A 71 5.77 -14.11 -5.69
N ILE A 72 6.88 -13.44 -5.36
CA ILE A 72 7.21 -12.11 -5.90
C ILE A 72 7.44 -12.18 -7.41
N ALA A 73 8.22 -13.15 -7.87
CA ALA A 73 8.49 -13.35 -9.29
C ALA A 73 7.21 -13.65 -10.07
N ASN A 74 6.35 -14.54 -9.56
CA ASN A 74 5.07 -14.87 -10.17
C ASN A 74 4.16 -13.63 -10.27
N THR A 75 4.05 -12.83 -9.20
CA THR A 75 3.27 -11.59 -9.23
C THR A 75 3.85 -10.60 -10.24
N GLY A 76 5.16 -10.37 -10.25
CA GLY A 76 5.82 -9.50 -11.22
C GLY A 76 5.67 -9.96 -12.67
N GLY A 77 5.74 -11.27 -12.91
CA GLY A 77 5.50 -11.86 -14.22
C GLY A 77 4.06 -11.64 -14.68
N ARG A 78 3.08 -11.81 -13.78
CA ARG A 78 1.66 -11.54 -14.06
C ARG A 78 1.37 -10.09 -14.40
N MET A 79 2.07 -9.16 -13.76
CA MET A 79 1.93 -7.73 -14.08
C MET A 79 2.39 -7.37 -15.50
N ILE A 80 3.20 -8.22 -16.15
CA ILE A 80 3.72 -7.99 -17.52
C ILE A 80 2.96 -8.80 -18.58
N TYR A 81 2.66 -10.07 -18.28
CA TYR A 81 2.08 -11.00 -19.25
C TYR A 81 1.16 -12.06 -18.61
N ASP A 82 0.36 -11.64 -17.63
CA ASP A 82 -0.68 -12.43 -16.97
C ASP A 82 -0.18 -13.80 -16.47
N THR A 83 -1.07 -14.79 -16.41
CA THR A 83 -0.77 -16.11 -15.85
C THR A 83 0.45 -16.78 -16.50
N ARG A 84 0.63 -16.64 -17.81
CA ARG A 84 1.76 -17.24 -18.54
C ARG A 84 3.08 -16.57 -18.14
N GLY A 85 3.08 -15.24 -18.04
CA GLY A 85 4.20 -14.48 -17.53
C GLY A 85 4.59 -14.90 -16.11
N GLY A 86 3.60 -15.12 -15.24
CA GLY A 86 3.83 -15.59 -13.87
C GLY A 86 4.50 -16.97 -13.79
N VAL A 87 4.07 -17.93 -14.63
CA VAL A 87 4.67 -19.27 -14.68
C VAL A 87 6.12 -19.21 -15.15
N VAL A 88 6.40 -18.52 -16.26
CA VAL A 88 7.78 -18.43 -16.79
C VAL A 88 8.69 -17.62 -15.85
N ALA A 89 8.17 -16.58 -15.21
CA ALA A 89 8.87 -15.86 -14.16
C ALA A 89 9.28 -16.77 -12.99
N THR A 90 8.39 -17.67 -12.56
CA THR A 90 8.65 -18.64 -11.50
C THR A 90 9.77 -19.61 -11.90
N ILE A 91 9.70 -20.16 -13.12
CA ILE A 91 10.73 -21.08 -13.65
C ILE A 91 12.09 -20.37 -13.73
N ALA A 92 12.15 -19.18 -14.33
CA ALA A 92 13.39 -18.42 -14.47
C ALA A 92 14.00 -18.04 -13.11
N THR A 93 13.16 -17.73 -12.13
CA THR A 93 13.60 -17.33 -10.78
C THR A 93 14.22 -18.49 -10.00
N MET A 94 13.83 -19.74 -10.26
CA MET A 94 14.55 -20.90 -9.71
C MET A 94 16.03 -20.89 -10.09
N GLY A 95 16.37 -20.37 -11.27
CA GLY A 95 17.76 -20.18 -11.70
C GLY A 95 18.57 -19.29 -10.76
N VAL A 96 18.05 -18.12 -10.37
CA VAL A 96 18.74 -17.25 -9.41
C VAL A 96 18.76 -17.83 -8.00
N ILE A 97 17.66 -18.46 -7.55
CA ILE A 97 17.58 -19.05 -6.20
C ILE A 97 18.63 -20.15 -6.04
N VAL A 98 18.74 -21.06 -7.00
CA VAL A 98 19.71 -22.17 -6.94
C VAL A 98 21.15 -21.69 -7.14
N GLY A 99 21.33 -20.53 -7.78
CA GLY A 99 22.65 -19.93 -8.03
C GLY A 99 23.24 -19.13 -6.86
N SER A 100 22.59 -19.10 -5.70
CA SER A 100 23.06 -18.36 -4.52
C SER A 100 22.59 -19.00 -3.22
N GLU A 101 23.32 -18.71 -2.15
CA GLU A 101 22.98 -19.13 -0.79
C GLU A 101 22.09 -18.10 -0.06
N ILE A 102 21.92 -16.92 -0.63
CA ILE A 102 21.13 -15.82 -0.04
C ILE A 102 19.71 -15.83 -0.63
N PRO A 103 18.65 -15.57 0.18
CA PRO A 103 17.29 -15.41 -0.32
C PRO A 103 17.16 -14.38 -1.46
N MET A 104 16.75 -14.84 -2.65
CA MET A 104 16.81 -14.08 -3.91
C MET A 104 15.63 -13.12 -4.15
N PHE A 105 15.33 -12.24 -3.20
CA PHE A 105 14.26 -11.23 -3.33
C PHE A 105 14.52 -10.24 -4.47
N ILE A 106 15.71 -9.62 -4.48
CA ILE A 106 16.11 -8.67 -5.54
C ILE A 106 16.22 -9.41 -6.89
N GLY A 107 16.77 -10.63 -6.86
CA GLY A 107 16.83 -11.50 -8.03
C GLY A 107 15.45 -11.77 -8.63
N ALA A 108 14.47 -12.15 -7.80
CA ALA A 108 13.08 -12.35 -8.21
C ALA A 108 12.43 -11.09 -8.76
N MET A 109 12.71 -9.92 -8.16
CA MET A 109 12.19 -8.64 -8.63
C MET A 109 12.70 -8.23 -10.02
N ILE A 110 13.91 -8.66 -10.37
CA ILE A 110 14.51 -8.40 -11.68
C ILE A 110 14.09 -9.47 -12.69
N VAL A 111 14.32 -10.74 -12.35
CA VAL A 111 14.13 -11.89 -13.24
C VAL A 111 12.67 -12.11 -13.59
N GLY A 112 11.76 -11.95 -12.63
CA GLY A 112 10.33 -12.25 -12.86
C GLY A 112 9.71 -11.41 -13.98
N PRO A 113 9.71 -10.07 -13.88
CA PRO A 113 9.22 -9.18 -14.92
C PRO A 113 9.98 -9.32 -16.23
N LEU A 114 11.30 -9.49 -16.19
CA LEU A 114 12.13 -9.66 -17.38
C LEU A 114 11.77 -10.93 -18.15
N ALA A 115 11.59 -12.05 -17.45
CA ALA A 115 11.24 -13.32 -18.05
C ALA A 115 9.86 -13.26 -18.72
N ALA A 116 8.88 -12.65 -18.07
CA ALA A 116 7.55 -12.43 -18.65
C ALA A 116 7.59 -11.47 -19.86
N TYR A 117 8.42 -10.43 -19.80
CA TYR A 117 8.62 -9.52 -20.93
C TYR A 117 9.23 -10.23 -22.14
N LEU A 118 10.25 -11.07 -21.93
CA LEU A 118 10.86 -11.86 -23.00
C LEU A 118 9.86 -12.86 -23.57
N LEU A 119 9.04 -13.51 -22.74
CA LEU A 119 7.98 -14.39 -23.22
C LEU A 119 6.99 -13.65 -24.12
N LYS A 120 6.54 -12.47 -23.68
CA LYS A 120 5.64 -11.61 -24.47
C LYS A 120 6.23 -11.27 -25.84
N LYS A 121 7.54 -11.02 -25.91
CA LYS A 121 8.24 -10.78 -27.18
C LYS A 121 8.31 -12.03 -28.04
N VAL A 122 8.63 -13.18 -27.47
CA VAL A 122 8.66 -14.44 -28.23
C VAL A 122 7.28 -14.78 -28.78
N ASP A 123 6.24 -14.68 -27.96
CA ASP A 123 4.85 -14.98 -28.39
C ASP A 123 4.39 -14.06 -29.51
N SER A 124 4.77 -12.76 -29.48
CA SER A 124 4.44 -11.82 -30.56
C SER A 124 5.00 -12.20 -31.93
N ILE A 125 6.03 -13.06 -32.00
CA ILE A 125 6.58 -13.58 -33.26
C ILE A 125 5.60 -14.59 -33.90
N TRP A 126 4.84 -15.32 -33.08
CA TRP A 126 3.94 -16.40 -33.46
C TRP A 126 2.47 -15.99 -33.52
N GLU A 127 2.12 -14.80 -33.05
CA GLU A 127 0.77 -14.24 -33.11
C GLU A 127 0.20 -14.31 -34.54
N GLY A 128 -1.01 -14.86 -34.67
CA GLY A 128 -1.72 -15.01 -35.95
C GLY A 128 -1.11 -16.04 -36.92
N LYS A 129 -0.02 -16.72 -36.56
CA LYS A 129 0.64 -17.73 -37.42
C LYS A 129 0.35 -19.17 -37.01
N ILE A 130 -0.17 -19.37 -35.80
CA ILE A 130 -0.45 -20.71 -35.27
C ILE A 130 -1.81 -21.18 -35.76
N LYS A 131 -1.88 -22.41 -36.28
CA LYS A 131 -3.14 -23.03 -36.69
C LYS A 131 -4.03 -23.29 -35.47
N ALA A 132 -5.33 -23.09 -35.63
CA ALA A 132 -6.32 -23.39 -34.62
C ALA A 132 -6.15 -24.84 -34.09
N GLY A 133 -6.19 -25.02 -32.77
CA GLY A 133 -5.94 -26.29 -32.08
C GLY A 133 -4.48 -26.57 -31.70
N PHE A 134 -3.50 -25.93 -32.34
CA PHE A 134 -2.08 -26.03 -31.97
C PHE A 134 -1.61 -24.93 -31.01
N GLU A 135 -2.43 -23.90 -30.80
CA GLU A 135 -2.10 -22.74 -29.95
C GLU A 135 -1.64 -23.15 -28.56
N MET A 136 -2.38 -24.04 -27.88
CA MET A 136 -2.02 -24.49 -26.53
C MET A 136 -0.67 -25.21 -26.51
N LEU A 137 -0.39 -26.05 -27.52
CA LEU A 137 0.87 -26.77 -27.65
C LEU A 137 2.03 -25.78 -27.81
N VAL A 138 1.94 -24.88 -28.79
CA VAL A 138 2.99 -23.89 -29.07
C VAL A 138 3.19 -22.97 -27.86
N ASN A 139 2.11 -22.52 -27.24
CA ASN A 139 2.15 -21.63 -26.08
C ASN A 139 2.85 -22.27 -24.87
N ASN A 140 2.57 -23.54 -24.59
CA ASN A 140 3.18 -24.27 -23.48
C ASN A 140 4.65 -24.62 -23.77
N PHE A 141 4.98 -25.09 -24.97
CA PHE A 141 6.36 -25.40 -25.34
C PHE A 141 7.24 -24.15 -25.39
N THR A 142 6.74 -23.05 -25.94
CA THR A 142 7.45 -21.76 -25.96
C THR A 142 7.75 -21.28 -24.54
N ALA A 143 6.74 -21.30 -23.67
CA ALA A 143 6.90 -20.91 -22.27
C ALA A 143 7.90 -21.81 -21.53
N GLY A 144 7.83 -23.12 -21.73
CA GLY A 144 8.73 -24.09 -21.09
C GLY A 144 10.18 -23.97 -21.55
N ILE A 145 10.41 -23.92 -22.88
CA ILE A 145 11.76 -23.80 -23.46
C ILE A 145 12.39 -22.47 -23.05
N LEU A 146 11.66 -21.36 -23.20
CA LEU A 146 12.17 -20.05 -22.80
C LEU A 146 12.44 -20.01 -21.29
N GLY A 147 11.52 -20.54 -20.47
CA GLY A 147 11.70 -20.64 -19.02
C GLY A 147 12.97 -21.38 -18.63
N ALA A 148 13.25 -22.52 -19.28
CA ALA A 148 14.46 -23.30 -19.04
C ALA A 148 15.74 -22.52 -19.42
N ILE A 149 15.76 -21.88 -20.60
CA ILE A 149 16.89 -21.05 -21.03
C ILE A 149 17.13 -19.90 -20.05
N LEU A 150 16.06 -19.22 -19.63
CA LEU A 150 16.15 -18.10 -18.70
C LEU A 150 16.58 -18.56 -17.31
N ALA A 151 16.15 -19.72 -16.83
CA ALA A 151 16.62 -20.27 -15.56
C ALA A 151 18.14 -20.54 -15.59
N LEU A 152 18.65 -21.16 -16.66
CA LEU A 152 20.09 -21.38 -16.81
C LEU A 152 20.87 -20.07 -16.93
N GLY A 153 20.36 -19.12 -17.72
CA GLY A 153 20.98 -17.80 -17.86
C GLY A 153 20.96 -16.98 -16.55
N ALA A 154 19.87 -17.08 -15.79
CA ALA A 154 19.70 -16.45 -14.50
C ALA A 154 20.67 -17.02 -13.45
N PHE A 155 20.88 -18.34 -13.45
CA PHE A 155 21.86 -19.04 -12.60
C PHE A 155 23.29 -18.56 -12.85
N VAL A 156 23.74 -18.54 -14.10
CA VAL A 156 25.14 -18.19 -14.42
C VAL A 156 25.39 -16.68 -14.39
N GLY A 157 24.42 -15.88 -14.84
CA GLY A 157 24.62 -14.44 -15.04
C GLY A 157 24.09 -13.57 -13.89
N ILE A 158 22.83 -13.74 -13.52
CA ILE A 158 22.14 -12.80 -12.62
C ILE A 158 22.45 -13.12 -11.15
N ALA A 159 22.51 -14.41 -10.78
CA ALA A 159 22.78 -14.83 -9.41
C ALA A 159 24.08 -14.25 -8.81
N PRO A 160 25.26 -14.34 -9.47
CA PRO A 160 26.48 -13.76 -8.92
C PRO A 160 26.43 -12.24 -8.84
N LEU A 161 25.80 -11.57 -9.81
CA LEU A 161 25.67 -10.12 -9.84
C LEU A 161 24.81 -9.61 -8.68
N VAL A 162 23.66 -10.24 -8.45
CA VAL A 162 22.75 -9.87 -7.35
C VAL A 162 23.36 -10.20 -5.99
N THR A 163 24.07 -11.32 -5.87
CA THR A 163 24.80 -11.69 -4.66
C THR A 163 25.86 -10.65 -4.33
N GLY A 164 26.70 -10.25 -5.30
CA GLY A 164 27.72 -9.22 -5.09
C GLY A 164 27.13 -7.86 -4.72
N LEU A 165 26.01 -7.46 -5.34
CA LEU A 165 25.29 -6.24 -4.97
C LEU A 165 24.72 -6.30 -3.55
N SER A 166 24.14 -7.43 -3.16
CA SER A 166 23.53 -7.61 -1.83
C SER A 166 24.59 -7.52 -0.74
N ASN A 167 25.72 -8.21 -0.92
CA ASN A 167 26.86 -8.17 0.01
C ASN A 167 27.44 -6.75 0.13
N LEU A 168 27.49 -5.98 -0.96
CA LEU A 168 27.94 -4.58 -0.92
C LEU A 168 26.98 -3.70 -0.13
N LEU A 169 25.67 -3.86 -0.35
CA LEU A 169 24.65 -3.10 0.37
C LEU A 169 24.64 -3.44 1.86
N GLU A 170 24.76 -4.73 2.19
CA GLU A 170 24.87 -5.23 3.56
C GLU A 170 26.10 -4.66 4.28
N ALA A 171 27.28 -4.73 3.65
CA ALA A 171 28.50 -4.12 4.19
C ALA A 171 28.34 -2.61 4.44
N GLY A 172 27.61 -1.91 3.56
CA GLY A 172 27.26 -0.51 3.75
C GLY A 172 26.36 -0.27 4.96
N VAL A 173 25.35 -1.11 5.17
CA VAL A 173 24.48 -1.06 6.36
C VAL A 173 25.26 -1.36 7.63
N ASP A 174 26.09 -2.39 7.62
CA ASP A 174 26.90 -2.79 8.78
C ASP A 174 27.90 -1.69 9.16
N PHE A 175 28.51 -1.03 8.17
CA PHE A 175 29.33 0.16 8.40
C PHE A 175 28.55 1.27 9.10
N LEU A 176 27.32 1.55 8.67
CA LEU A 176 26.47 2.56 9.30
C LEU A 176 26.09 2.19 10.73
N ILE A 177 25.83 0.92 11.00
CA ILE A 177 25.53 0.41 12.35
C ILE A 177 26.76 0.53 13.24
N ALA A 178 27.90 -0.01 12.81
CA ALA A 178 29.14 -0.06 13.57
C ALA A 178 29.67 1.32 13.96
N ASN A 179 29.46 2.33 13.10
CA ASN A 179 29.87 3.71 13.36
C ASN A 179 28.77 4.57 14.00
N GLY A 180 27.60 4.00 14.33
CA GLY A 180 26.48 4.74 14.90
C GLY A 180 25.89 5.80 13.96
N LEU A 181 26.12 5.67 12.65
CA LEU A 181 25.69 6.60 11.60
C LEU A 181 24.32 6.25 11.02
N LEU A 182 23.78 5.06 11.32
CA LEU A 182 22.45 4.64 10.85
C LEU A 182 21.33 5.66 11.13
N PRO A 183 21.30 6.42 12.24
CA PRO A 183 20.33 7.49 12.44
C PRO A 183 20.26 8.49 11.28
N LEU A 184 21.39 8.79 10.62
CA LEU A 184 21.43 9.72 9.50
C LEU A 184 20.62 9.24 8.29
N ALA A 185 20.30 7.95 8.18
CA ALA A 185 19.42 7.43 7.15
C ALA A 185 18.04 8.12 7.16
N SER A 186 17.57 8.59 8.33
CA SER A 186 16.31 9.32 8.46
C SER A 186 16.28 10.64 7.65
N ILE A 187 17.44 11.23 7.33
CA ILE A 187 17.52 12.43 6.47
C ILE A 187 16.99 12.13 5.07
N LEU A 188 17.18 10.89 4.58
CA LEU A 188 16.69 10.45 3.27
C LEU A 188 15.32 9.79 3.38
N ILE A 189 15.13 8.95 4.40
CA ILE A 189 13.92 8.14 4.56
C ILE A 189 12.71 9.03 4.86
N GLU A 190 12.80 9.95 5.82
CA GLU A 190 11.63 10.74 6.26
C GLU A 190 11.05 11.64 5.15
N PRO A 191 11.86 12.42 4.41
CA PRO A 191 11.36 13.15 3.24
C PRO A 191 10.87 12.21 2.13
N GLY A 192 11.57 11.10 1.91
CA GLY A 192 11.19 10.09 0.93
C GLY A 192 9.78 9.53 1.20
N LYS A 193 9.46 9.21 2.45
CA LYS A 193 8.13 8.75 2.86
C LYS A 193 7.05 9.76 2.50
N ILE A 194 7.21 11.02 2.90
CA ILE A 194 6.25 12.11 2.66
C ILE A 194 6.05 12.35 1.15
N LEU A 195 7.07 12.09 0.33
CA LEU A 195 7.02 12.17 -1.13
C LEU A 195 6.50 10.88 -1.81
N PHE A 196 6.01 9.92 -1.04
CA PHE A 196 5.50 8.61 -1.49
C PHE A 196 6.55 7.72 -2.15
N LEU A 197 7.79 7.81 -1.66
CA LEU A 197 8.89 6.91 -2.00
C LEU A 197 9.06 5.78 -0.97
N ASN A 198 8.24 5.76 0.09
CA ASN A 198 8.22 4.73 1.15
C ASN A 198 8.16 3.31 0.57
N ASN A 199 7.36 3.13 -0.46
CA ASN A 199 7.18 1.88 -1.18
C ASN A 199 8.47 1.37 -1.85
N ALA A 200 9.22 2.26 -2.50
CA ALA A 200 10.51 1.92 -3.10
C ALA A 200 11.59 1.68 -2.03
N ILE A 201 11.60 2.50 -0.98
CA ILE A 201 12.57 2.39 0.11
C ILE A 201 12.36 1.09 0.89
N ASN A 202 11.13 0.83 1.33
CA ASN A 202 10.81 -0.32 2.16
C ASN A 202 10.86 -1.62 1.34
N HIS A 203 9.99 -1.77 0.35
CA HIS A 203 9.89 -3.05 -0.37
C HIS A 203 11.03 -3.27 -1.36
N GLY A 204 11.64 -2.22 -1.89
CA GLY A 204 12.75 -2.34 -2.84
C GLY A 204 14.12 -2.54 -2.19
N VAL A 205 14.33 -2.05 -0.97
CA VAL A 205 15.67 -2.04 -0.34
C VAL A 205 15.63 -2.63 1.08
N LEU A 206 14.87 -2.02 2.01
CA LEU A 206 14.94 -2.39 3.42
C LEU A 206 14.38 -3.79 3.73
N THR A 207 13.28 -4.18 3.08
CA THR A 207 12.65 -5.48 3.32
C THR A 207 13.56 -6.64 2.89
N PRO A 208 14.09 -6.69 1.65
CA PRO A 208 15.04 -7.73 1.26
C PRO A 208 16.25 -7.85 2.19
N LEU A 209 16.91 -6.73 2.49
CA LEU A 209 18.09 -6.71 3.36
C LEU A 209 17.75 -7.11 4.80
N GLY A 210 16.62 -6.65 5.33
CA GLY A 210 16.19 -7.01 6.67
C GLY A 210 15.82 -8.49 6.81
N VAL A 211 15.21 -9.07 5.76
CA VAL A 211 14.89 -10.50 5.72
C VAL A 211 16.16 -11.35 5.70
N GLN A 212 17.18 -10.92 4.93
CA GLN A 212 18.49 -11.56 4.96
C GLN A 212 19.13 -11.49 6.36
N GLN A 213 19.15 -10.31 6.99
CA GLN A 213 19.69 -10.16 8.35
C GLN A 213 18.95 -11.01 9.40
N VAL A 214 17.64 -11.21 9.26
CA VAL A 214 16.88 -12.08 10.16
C VAL A 214 17.30 -13.54 10.04
N ALA A 215 17.65 -14.00 8.84
CA ALA A 215 18.11 -15.38 8.65
C ALA A 215 19.37 -15.66 9.49
N ASP A 216 20.28 -14.69 9.59
CA ASP A 216 21.55 -14.85 10.32
C ASP A 216 21.45 -14.51 11.82
N THR A 217 20.71 -13.44 12.15
CA THR A 217 20.72 -12.86 13.52
C THR A 217 19.38 -12.99 14.25
N GLY A 218 18.33 -13.49 13.59
CA GLY A 218 16.98 -13.63 14.13
C GLY A 218 16.16 -12.34 14.21
N LYS A 219 16.76 -11.17 13.96
CA LYS A 219 16.08 -9.85 13.98
C LYS A 219 16.78 -8.85 13.07
N SER A 220 16.06 -7.84 12.58
CA SER A 220 16.67 -6.73 11.83
C SER A 220 16.14 -5.37 12.28
N ILE A 221 17.07 -4.44 12.48
CA ILE A 221 16.75 -3.02 12.73
C ILE A 221 16.17 -2.34 11.49
N LEU A 222 16.46 -2.84 10.29
CA LEU A 222 16.03 -2.23 9.02
C LEU A 222 14.51 -2.17 8.87
N PHE A 223 13.79 -3.11 9.47
CA PHE A 223 12.33 -3.07 9.50
C PHE A 223 11.76 -1.91 10.33
N LEU A 224 12.52 -1.38 11.30
CA LEU A 224 12.09 -0.25 12.14
C LEU A 224 12.33 1.11 11.49
N LEU A 225 13.24 1.20 10.52
CA LEU A 225 13.64 2.47 9.90
C LEU A 225 12.45 3.18 9.22
N GLU A 226 11.51 2.42 8.67
CA GLU A 226 10.30 2.96 8.05
C GLU A 226 9.04 2.69 8.90
N ALA A 227 8.99 1.55 9.61
CA ALA A 227 7.78 1.16 10.32
C ALA A 227 7.52 1.91 11.63
N ASN A 228 8.55 2.51 12.25
CA ASN A 228 8.41 3.19 13.54
C ASN A 228 7.32 4.29 13.48
N PRO A 229 6.25 4.18 14.29
CA PRO A 229 5.13 5.10 14.23
C PRO A 229 5.37 6.42 14.99
N GLY A 230 6.43 6.49 15.79
CA GLY A 230 6.73 7.60 16.68
C GLY A 230 6.85 8.96 15.98
N PRO A 231 7.62 9.11 14.88
CA PRO A 231 7.77 10.41 14.22
C PRO A 231 6.43 11.01 13.80
N GLY A 232 5.55 10.22 13.17
CA GLY A 232 4.20 10.64 12.77
C GLY A 232 3.30 10.94 13.98
N LEU A 233 3.32 10.08 15.00
CA LEU A 233 2.56 10.28 16.23
C LEU A 233 2.88 11.63 16.89
N GLY A 234 4.17 11.96 17.05
CA GLY A 234 4.54 13.22 17.69
C GLY A 234 4.13 14.47 16.89
N ILE A 235 4.18 14.40 15.55
CA ILE A 235 3.68 15.49 14.69
C ILE A 235 2.16 15.67 14.88
N LEU A 236 1.40 14.57 14.87
CA LEU A 236 -0.05 14.62 15.05
C LEU A 236 -0.45 15.09 16.46
N LEU A 237 0.29 14.69 17.49
CA LEU A 237 0.12 15.21 18.85
C LEU A 237 0.38 16.73 18.88
N ALA A 238 1.40 17.22 18.18
CA ALA A 238 1.68 18.66 18.11
C ALA A 238 0.52 19.43 17.45
N PHE A 239 -0.11 18.88 16.41
CA PHE A 239 -1.32 19.47 15.82
C PHE A 239 -2.53 19.42 16.76
N THR A 240 -2.69 18.34 17.53
CA THR A 240 -3.78 18.21 18.51
C THR A 240 -3.74 19.33 19.56
N PHE A 241 -2.54 19.67 20.06
CA PHE A 241 -2.38 20.68 21.10
C PHE A 241 -2.17 22.11 20.58
N PHE A 242 -1.39 22.27 19.50
CA PHE A 242 -0.93 23.57 19.01
C PHE A 242 -1.37 23.92 17.58
N GLY A 243 -2.05 23.01 16.89
CA GLY A 243 -2.64 23.27 15.58
C GLY A 243 -3.76 24.30 15.65
N VAL A 244 -4.26 24.68 14.47
CA VAL A 244 -5.41 25.57 14.30
C VAL A 244 -6.42 24.94 13.34
N GLY A 245 -7.69 25.33 13.47
CA GLY A 245 -8.78 24.89 12.60
C GLY A 245 -8.96 23.39 12.44
N ILE A 246 -9.26 22.99 11.21
CA ILE A 246 -9.55 21.61 10.82
C ILE A 246 -8.35 20.70 11.10
N ALA A 247 -7.12 21.18 10.93
CA ALA A 247 -5.92 20.39 11.24
C ALA A 247 -5.83 20.04 12.73
N ARG A 248 -6.27 20.93 13.63
CA ARG A 248 -6.36 20.59 15.06
C ARG A 248 -7.50 19.60 15.34
N ALA A 249 -8.66 19.82 14.74
CA ALA A 249 -9.85 19.00 14.97
C ALA A 249 -9.71 17.57 14.44
N SER A 250 -9.02 17.39 13.30
CA SER A 250 -8.82 16.09 12.65
C SER A 250 -7.63 15.28 13.18
N ALA A 251 -6.66 15.94 13.85
CA ALA A 251 -5.44 15.27 14.31
C ALA A 251 -5.68 14.09 15.28
N PRO A 252 -6.58 14.16 16.28
CA PRO A 252 -6.87 13.02 17.16
C PRO A 252 -7.38 11.78 16.40
N GLY A 253 -8.25 11.98 15.41
CA GLY A 253 -8.74 10.90 14.55
C GLY A 253 -7.61 10.31 13.68
N ALA A 254 -6.75 11.19 13.14
CA ALA A 254 -5.57 10.77 12.38
C ALA A 254 -4.60 9.95 13.23
N ILE A 255 -4.44 10.22 14.54
CA ILE A 255 -3.60 9.43 15.44
C ILE A 255 -4.09 7.99 15.52
N VAL A 256 -5.39 7.78 15.70
CA VAL A 256 -5.96 6.43 15.78
C VAL A 256 -5.69 5.65 14.49
N ILE A 257 -5.93 6.29 13.35
CA ILE A 257 -5.74 5.69 12.03
C ILE A 257 -4.26 5.38 11.75
N GLN A 258 -3.36 6.29 12.12
CA GLN A 258 -1.92 6.12 11.97
C GLN A 258 -1.40 5.06 12.93
N PHE A 259 -1.41 5.40 14.22
CA PHE A 259 -0.68 4.73 15.28
C PHE A 259 -1.22 3.32 15.57
N LEU A 260 -2.53 3.14 15.49
CA LEU A 260 -3.17 1.83 15.70
C LEU A 260 -3.41 1.14 14.36
N GLY A 261 -4.01 1.87 13.40
CA GLY A 261 -4.46 1.33 12.13
C GLY A 261 -3.36 1.03 11.11
N GLY A 262 -2.15 1.60 11.24
CA GLY A 262 -1.04 1.33 10.32
C GLY A 262 -1.15 2.02 8.97
N ILE A 263 -1.95 3.10 8.89
CA ILE A 263 -1.99 3.95 7.69
C ILE A 263 -1.04 5.12 7.93
N HIS A 264 0.26 4.90 7.73
CA HIS A 264 1.27 5.91 8.02
C HIS A 264 1.17 7.15 7.11
N GLU A 265 0.50 7.07 5.97
CA GLU A 265 0.36 8.20 5.04
C GLU A 265 -0.58 9.30 5.57
N ILE A 266 -1.37 9.01 6.61
CA ILE A 266 -2.39 9.92 7.15
C ILE A 266 -1.78 11.19 7.78
N TYR A 267 -0.52 11.15 8.22
CA TYR A 267 0.17 12.34 8.76
C TYR A 267 0.88 13.18 7.69
N PHE A 268 1.01 12.68 6.45
CA PHE A 268 1.71 13.40 5.39
C PHE A 268 1.06 14.73 4.99
N PRO A 269 -0.28 14.85 4.89
CA PRO A 269 -0.93 16.13 4.63
C PRO A 269 -0.51 17.20 5.65
N TYR A 270 -0.43 16.83 6.94
CA TYR A 270 -0.04 17.74 8.02
C TYR A 270 1.38 18.29 7.82
N VAL A 271 2.31 17.45 7.35
CA VAL A 271 3.68 17.89 7.02
C VAL A 271 3.71 18.72 5.75
N LEU A 272 2.89 18.39 4.74
CA LEU A 272 2.83 19.13 3.48
C LEU A 272 2.19 20.52 3.62
N MET A 273 1.30 20.72 4.60
CA MET A 273 0.81 22.05 4.99
C MET A 273 1.95 22.96 5.46
N LYS A 274 2.91 22.40 6.20
CA LYS A 274 4.06 23.13 6.76
C LYS A 274 5.34 22.35 6.53
N PRO A 275 5.99 22.50 5.35
CA PRO A 275 7.15 21.69 4.97
C PRO A 275 8.32 21.68 5.97
N MET A 276 8.46 22.71 6.81
CA MET A 276 9.43 22.73 7.92
C MET A 276 9.23 21.58 8.91
N LEU A 277 8.03 21.03 9.03
CA LEU A 277 7.74 19.86 9.86
C LEU A 277 8.44 18.58 9.38
N VAL A 278 9.02 18.56 8.18
CA VAL A 278 9.95 17.50 7.75
C VAL A 278 11.13 17.39 8.74
N LEU A 279 11.60 18.50 9.32
CA LEU A 279 12.65 18.48 10.34
C LEU A 279 12.20 17.74 11.62
N ALA A 280 10.92 17.85 11.97
CA ALA A 280 10.36 17.10 13.10
C ALA A 280 10.31 15.60 12.80
N ALA A 281 9.94 15.22 11.58
CA ALA A 281 9.97 13.84 11.13
C ALA A 281 11.40 13.27 11.15
N ILE A 282 12.37 14.00 10.59
CA ILE A 282 13.80 13.63 10.60
C ILE A 282 14.30 13.49 12.04
N GLY A 283 14.12 14.50 12.90
CA GLY A 283 14.60 14.46 14.28
C GLY A 283 13.99 13.31 15.08
N GLY A 284 12.69 13.05 14.92
CA GLY A 284 12.02 11.90 15.51
C GLY A 284 12.58 10.58 14.99
N GLY A 285 12.70 10.43 13.67
CA GLY A 285 13.24 9.23 13.03
C GLY A 285 14.68 8.93 13.48
N MET A 286 15.55 9.94 13.45
CA MET A 286 16.93 9.84 13.93
C MET A 286 16.99 9.36 15.38
N THR A 287 16.14 9.93 16.25
CA THR A 287 16.08 9.57 17.66
C THR A 287 15.65 8.11 17.85
N GLY A 288 14.59 7.69 17.14
CA GLY A 288 14.14 6.31 17.19
C GLY A 288 15.21 5.32 16.72
N VAL A 289 15.86 5.60 15.59
CA VAL A 289 16.95 4.76 15.07
C VAL A 289 18.13 4.74 16.03
N ALA A 290 18.51 5.87 16.62
CA ALA A 290 19.61 5.94 17.58
C ALA A 290 19.35 5.09 18.83
N ILE A 291 18.12 5.14 19.37
CA ILE A 291 17.71 4.27 20.48
C ILE A 291 17.78 2.80 20.06
N ASN A 292 17.27 2.45 18.88
CA ASN A 292 17.30 1.07 18.40
C ASN A 292 18.74 0.55 18.21
N VAL A 293 19.66 1.38 17.72
CA VAL A 293 21.10 1.04 17.62
C VAL A 293 21.69 0.84 19.02
N ALA A 294 21.42 1.76 19.96
CA ALA A 294 21.96 1.69 21.33
C ALA A 294 21.49 0.44 22.10
N PHE A 295 20.25 -0.01 21.87
CA PHE A 295 19.68 -1.19 22.51
C PHE A 295 19.80 -2.47 21.65
N ALA A 296 20.46 -2.38 20.49
CA ALA A 296 20.61 -3.47 19.52
C ALA A 296 19.26 -4.18 19.20
N THR A 297 18.20 -3.40 18.98
CA THR A 297 16.85 -3.94 18.77
C THR A 297 16.54 -4.21 17.32
N GLY A 298 15.63 -5.15 17.07
CA GLY A 298 15.10 -5.41 15.73
C GLY A 298 13.75 -6.12 15.73
N LEU A 299 13.16 -6.21 14.54
CA LEU A 299 11.96 -7.00 14.27
C LEU A 299 12.32 -8.31 13.55
N ARG A 300 11.51 -9.34 13.72
CA ARG A 300 11.69 -10.65 13.06
C ARG A 300 11.12 -10.72 11.65
N ALA A 301 10.27 -9.76 11.29
CA ALA A 301 9.65 -9.67 9.97
C ALA A 301 9.23 -8.22 9.70
N PRO A 302 8.94 -7.87 8.44
CA PRO A 302 8.37 -6.57 8.11
C PRO A 302 7.07 -6.31 8.89
N ALA A 303 6.94 -5.10 9.43
CA ALA A 303 5.72 -4.64 10.10
C ALA A 303 4.97 -3.64 9.21
N SER A 304 3.64 -3.59 9.35
CA SER A 304 2.83 -2.55 8.72
C SER A 304 3.27 -1.18 9.26
N PRO A 305 3.73 -0.26 8.39
CA PRO A 305 4.28 1.00 8.86
C PRO A 305 3.24 1.84 9.59
N GLY A 306 3.64 2.46 10.70
CA GLY A 306 2.74 3.31 11.47
C GLY A 306 1.90 2.55 12.52
N SER A 307 1.76 1.22 12.46
CA SER A 307 1.00 0.48 13.48
C SER A 307 1.89 0.02 14.63
N ILE A 308 1.63 0.51 15.85
CA ILE A 308 2.30 0.02 17.05
C ILE A 308 2.02 -1.47 17.29
N PHE A 309 0.82 -1.95 16.96
CA PHE A 309 0.48 -3.36 17.11
C PHE A 309 1.32 -4.22 16.18
N ALA A 310 1.46 -3.82 14.92
CA ALA A 310 2.31 -4.55 13.98
C ALA A 310 3.79 -4.54 14.42
N VAL A 311 4.29 -3.40 14.89
CA VAL A 311 5.68 -3.28 15.38
C VAL A 311 5.91 -4.17 16.61
N LEU A 312 5.06 -4.06 17.64
CA LEU A 312 5.21 -4.86 18.87
C LEU A 312 5.03 -6.35 18.63
N PHE A 313 4.15 -6.73 17.71
CA PHE A 313 3.93 -8.12 17.36
C PHE A 313 5.16 -8.74 16.71
N GLN A 314 5.83 -8.01 15.81
CA GLN A 314 7.05 -8.50 15.13
C GLN A 314 8.34 -8.25 15.92
N THR A 315 8.26 -7.66 17.11
CA THR A 315 9.42 -7.37 17.94
C THR A 315 10.04 -8.67 18.46
N SER A 316 11.38 -8.75 18.36
CA SER A 316 12.13 -9.84 19.00
C SER A 316 12.01 -9.76 20.54
N PRO A 317 12.00 -10.87 21.30
CA PRO A 317 11.66 -10.88 22.72
C PRO A 317 12.66 -10.09 23.56
N ASP A 318 13.91 -10.06 23.11
CA ASP A 318 15.00 -9.29 23.71
C ASP A 318 14.98 -7.79 23.35
N SER A 319 14.08 -7.38 22.45
CA SER A 319 14.07 -6.05 21.83
C SER A 319 12.93 -5.15 22.31
N TYR A 320 11.97 -5.66 23.09
CA TYR A 320 10.77 -4.93 23.51
C TYR A 320 11.05 -3.57 24.16
N VAL A 321 11.97 -3.53 25.12
CA VAL A 321 12.29 -2.31 25.86
C VAL A 321 12.82 -1.24 24.91
N GLY A 322 13.82 -1.58 24.09
CA GLY A 322 14.42 -0.60 23.17
C GLY A 322 13.45 -0.17 22.06
N VAL A 323 12.59 -1.07 21.55
CA VAL A 323 11.57 -0.70 20.55
C VAL A 323 10.52 0.23 21.14
N ILE A 324 10.03 -0.03 22.35
CA ILE A 324 9.06 0.86 23.01
C ILE A 324 9.70 2.24 23.28
N LEU A 325 10.93 2.25 23.80
CA LEU A 325 11.68 3.49 24.02
C LEU A 325 11.93 4.24 22.71
N SER A 326 12.21 3.55 21.61
CA SER A 326 12.44 4.21 20.31
C SER A 326 11.17 4.84 19.75
N VAL A 327 10.00 4.23 19.94
CA VAL A 327 8.72 4.84 19.59
C VAL A 327 8.44 6.08 20.44
N ILE A 328 8.60 5.97 21.77
CA ILE A 328 8.37 7.08 22.70
C ILE A 328 9.35 8.23 22.44
N GLY A 329 10.64 7.93 22.29
CA GLY A 329 11.69 8.90 22.01
C GLY A 329 11.48 9.61 20.67
N ALA A 330 11.16 8.85 19.62
CA ALA A 330 10.84 9.41 18.31
C ALA A 330 9.61 10.34 18.35
N ALA A 331 8.53 9.92 19.02
CA ALA A 331 7.33 10.74 19.21
C ALA A 331 7.61 11.99 20.05
N THR A 332 8.42 11.88 21.09
CA THR A 332 8.76 13.01 21.96
C THR A 332 9.55 14.06 21.18
N VAL A 333 10.60 13.65 20.47
CA VAL A 333 11.44 14.60 19.70
C VAL A 333 10.67 15.22 18.55
N SER A 334 9.90 14.43 17.78
CA SER A 334 9.09 14.99 16.69
C SER A 334 8.00 15.93 17.23
N PHE A 335 7.37 15.60 18.36
CA PHE A 335 6.41 16.47 19.04
C PHE A 335 7.04 17.80 19.46
N LEU A 336 8.22 17.79 20.10
CA LEU A 336 8.88 19.01 20.57
C LEU A 336 9.26 19.92 19.40
N ILE A 337 9.89 19.37 18.36
CA ILE A 337 10.28 20.14 17.17
C ILE A 337 9.03 20.70 16.45
N ALA A 338 8.01 19.86 16.25
CA ALA A 338 6.76 20.28 15.62
C ALA A 338 6.04 21.36 16.44
N SER A 339 6.02 21.24 17.77
CA SER A 339 5.41 22.21 18.68
C SER A 339 6.07 23.59 18.58
N VAL A 340 7.40 23.63 18.50
CA VAL A 340 8.15 24.88 18.30
C VAL A 340 7.77 25.52 16.95
N ILE A 341 7.76 24.72 15.88
CA ILE A 341 7.42 25.20 14.52
C ILE A 341 5.98 25.76 14.48
N LEU A 342 5.01 25.01 15.01
CA LEU A 342 3.60 25.40 15.02
C LEU A 342 3.36 26.65 15.88
N ARG A 343 3.97 26.73 17.07
CA ARG A 343 3.84 27.92 17.92
C ARG A 343 4.48 29.15 17.30
N ALA A 344 5.61 29.00 16.61
CA ALA A 344 6.27 30.11 15.92
C ALA A 344 5.46 30.63 14.72
N SER A 345 4.69 29.78 14.03
CA SER A 345 3.83 30.19 12.91
C SER A 345 2.40 30.59 13.31
N ARG A 346 1.97 30.28 14.53
CA ARG A 346 0.56 30.41 14.97
C ARG A 346 -0.13 31.73 14.65
N ARG A 347 0.54 32.87 14.84
CA ARG A 347 -0.05 34.20 14.53
C ARG A 347 -0.34 34.37 13.04
N ARG A 348 0.52 33.85 12.17
CA ARG A 348 0.31 33.86 10.71
C ARG A 348 -0.80 32.90 10.32
N ASP A 349 -0.86 31.74 10.96
CA ASP A 349 -1.83 30.70 10.64
C ASP A 349 -3.26 31.13 10.99
N LEU A 350 -3.44 31.77 12.14
CA LEU A 350 -4.74 32.37 12.53
C LEU A 350 -5.16 33.52 11.61
N ALA A 351 -4.20 34.23 11.01
CA ALA A 351 -4.49 35.32 10.07
C ALA A 351 -4.82 34.83 8.65
N ALA A 352 -4.41 33.60 8.29
CA ALA A 352 -4.62 33.02 6.96
C ALA A 352 -6.00 32.39 6.75
N GLY A 353 -6.77 32.17 7.82
CA GLY A 353 -8.12 31.59 7.77
C GLY A 353 -8.14 30.05 7.84
N ASP A 354 -9.17 29.51 8.48
CA ASP A 354 -9.33 28.07 8.76
C ASP A 354 -9.91 27.32 7.56
N GLY A 355 -9.13 26.42 6.96
CA GLY A 355 -9.67 25.27 6.22
C GLY A 355 -9.07 24.98 4.85
N LEU A 356 -8.51 25.96 4.14
CA LEU A 356 -8.03 25.75 2.77
C LEU A 356 -6.67 25.02 2.69
N ASP A 357 -5.82 25.12 3.72
CA ASP A 357 -4.47 24.53 3.70
C ASP A 357 -4.47 23.01 3.85
N LEU A 358 -5.31 22.43 4.73
CA LEU A 358 -5.35 20.96 4.90
C LEU A 358 -5.99 20.29 3.69
N ILE A 359 -7.03 20.89 3.10
CA ILE A 359 -7.68 20.40 1.88
C ILE A 359 -6.68 20.41 0.72
N ALA A 360 -5.97 21.53 0.52
CA ALA A 360 -4.93 21.62 -0.48
C ALA A 360 -3.77 20.63 -0.23
N ALA A 361 -3.42 20.39 1.04
CA ALA A 361 -2.40 19.42 1.40
C ALA A 361 -2.86 17.97 1.19
N VAL A 362 -4.12 17.63 1.45
CA VAL A 362 -4.71 16.33 1.09
C VAL A 362 -4.67 16.16 -0.44
N ALA A 363 -5.09 17.17 -1.20
CA ALA A 363 -5.00 17.12 -2.67
C ALA A 363 -3.55 16.95 -3.16
N LYS A 364 -2.58 17.64 -2.54
CA LYS A 364 -1.15 17.47 -2.83
C LYS A 364 -0.63 16.08 -2.45
N THR A 365 -1.15 15.51 -1.36
CA THR A 365 -0.83 14.15 -0.91
C THR A 365 -1.35 13.12 -1.90
N GLU A 366 -2.59 13.24 -2.35
CA GLU A 366 -3.18 12.38 -3.38
C GLU A 366 -2.49 12.54 -4.74
N ALA A 367 -2.13 13.78 -5.11
CA ALA A 367 -1.34 14.05 -6.32
C ALA A 367 0.07 13.42 -6.24
N ASN A 368 0.70 13.47 -5.07
CA ASN A 368 1.99 12.83 -4.83
C ASN A 368 1.87 11.30 -4.84
N LYS A 369 0.77 10.75 -4.32
CA LYS A 369 0.45 9.31 -4.31
C LYS A 369 0.07 8.79 -5.70
N GLY A 370 -0.47 9.66 -6.55
CA GLY A 370 -0.98 9.33 -7.89
C GLY A 370 -2.34 8.64 -7.90
N LYS A 371 -3.03 8.55 -6.75
CA LYS A 371 -4.38 7.98 -6.57
C LYS A 371 -5.11 8.66 -5.41
N SER A 372 -6.43 8.80 -5.50
CA SER A 372 -7.29 9.28 -4.42
C SER A 372 -7.32 8.30 -3.25
N SER A 373 -7.59 8.82 -2.04
CA SER A 373 -7.62 8.03 -0.81
C SER A 373 -8.82 8.46 0.05
N SER A 374 -9.83 7.62 0.11
CA SER A 374 -11.03 7.81 0.95
C SER A 374 -10.71 8.10 2.42
N VAL A 375 -9.66 7.49 2.97
CA VAL A 375 -9.20 7.72 4.35
C VAL A 375 -8.64 9.14 4.52
N LEU A 376 -7.98 9.69 3.49
CA LEU A 376 -7.48 11.08 3.53
C LEU A 376 -8.63 12.07 3.31
N GLY A 377 -9.61 11.74 2.46
CA GLY A 377 -10.82 12.55 2.26
C GLY A 377 -11.67 12.66 3.53
N GLY A 378 -11.74 11.60 4.34
CA GLY A 378 -12.41 11.61 5.64
C GLY A 378 -11.82 12.58 6.67
N LEU A 379 -10.54 12.97 6.53
CA LEU A 379 -9.92 13.97 7.41
C LEU A 379 -10.52 15.38 7.24
N VAL A 380 -11.01 15.67 6.04
CA VAL A 380 -11.60 16.96 5.67
C VAL A 380 -13.11 16.98 5.94
N GLY A 381 -13.77 15.81 5.86
CA GLY A 381 -15.23 15.67 5.89
C GLY A 381 -15.91 15.73 7.27
N SER A 382 -15.21 16.01 8.37
CA SER A 382 -15.86 16.08 9.71
C SER A 382 -16.44 17.46 10.07
N SER A 383 -16.53 18.40 9.12
CA SER A 383 -17.10 19.72 9.36
C SER A 383 -17.64 20.37 8.08
N ALA A 384 -18.73 19.84 7.52
CA ALA A 384 -19.63 20.59 6.64
C ALA A 384 -20.97 19.85 6.49
N THR A 385 -21.99 20.36 7.16
CA THR A 385 -23.39 20.20 6.73
C THR A 385 -23.71 21.21 5.62
N ASP A 386 -24.35 20.68 4.58
CA ASP A 386 -25.23 21.30 3.58
C ASP A 386 -24.73 22.19 2.43
N ALA A 387 -25.32 21.88 1.25
CA ALA A 387 -25.54 22.64 0.01
C ALA A 387 -24.35 22.75 -1.00
N GLU A 388 -24.44 22.48 -2.32
CA GLU A 388 -25.55 22.30 -3.28
C GLU A 388 -25.18 21.36 -4.46
N ALA A 389 -26.23 20.75 -5.03
CA ALA A 389 -26.53 20.35 -6.43
C ALA A 389 -25.53 19.49 -7.26
N GLY A 390 -25.92 18.41 -7.96
CA GLY A 390 -27.21 17.76 -8.18
C GLY A 390 -27.08 16.67 -9.26
N ASP A 391 -27.86 15.60 -9.15
CA ASP A 391 -28.57 14.98 -10.28
C ASP A 391 -29.81 14.26 -9.73
N ALA A 392 -30.84 14.19 -10.57
CA ALA A 392 -32.25 13.97 -10.22
C ALA A 392 -32.56 12.83 -9.23
N ALA A 393 -33.46 13.11 -8.28
CA ALA A 393 -34.15 12.09 -7.49
C ALA A 393 -34.95 11.16 -8.44
N PRO A 394 -34.82 9.83 -8.33
CA PRO A 394 -35.62 8.92 -9.14
C PRO A 394 -37.08 8.91 -8.67
N ALA A 395 -38.02 9.00 -9.60
CA ALA A 395 -39.46 8.84 -9.37
C ALA A 395 -39.88 7.38 -9.06
N ARG A 396 -38.94 6.50 -8.69
CA ARG A 396 -39.15 5.07 -8.54
C ARG A 396 -38.47 4.55 -7.27
N GLU A 397 -39.22 3.75 -6.52
CA GLU A 397 -38.77 3.11 -5.30
C GLU A 397 -37.59 2.18 -5.58
N LEU A 398 -36.44 2.42 -4.93
CA LEU A 398 -35.24 1.61 -5.06
C LEU A 398 -35.36 0.38 -4.16
N ARG A 399 -35.52 -0.82 -4.77
CA ARG A 399 -35.57 -2.10 -4.04
C ARG A 399 -34.49 -3.07 -4.48
N ASN A 400 -34.08 -3.04 -5.74
CA ASN A 400 -33.08 -3.95 -6.30
C ASN A 400 -31.85 -3.20 -6.81
N ILE A 401 -30.74 -3.32 -6.08
CA ILE A 401 -29.45 -2.69 -6.39
C ILE A 401 -28.47 -3.74 -6.92
N VAL A 402 -27.86 -3.48 -8.07
CA VAL A 402 -26.91 -4.40 -8.71
C VAL A 402 -25.54 -3.76 -8.90
N PHE A 403 -24.51 -4.38 -8.34
CA PHE A 403 -23.13 -4.07 -8.66
C PHE A 403 -22.72 -4.81 -9.93
N ALA A 404 -22.44 -4.06 -11.00
CA ALA A 404 -22.06 -4.63 -12.28
C ALA A 404 -20.58 -4.39 -12.59
N CYS A 405 -19.86 -5.46 -12.95
CA CYS A 405 -18.51 -5.38 -13.50
C CYS A 405 -18.39 -6.31 -14.72
N ASP A 406 -17.24 -6.35 -15.38
CA ASP A 406 -17.08 -7.12 -16.62
C ASP A 406 -17.38 -8.62 -16.44
N ALA A 407 -16.79 -9.23 -15.41
CA ALA A 407 -16.93 -10.67 -15.11
C ALA A 407 -18.01 -11.00 -14.05
N GLY A 408 -18.56 -9.99 -13.36
CA GLY A 408 -19.53 -10.21 -12.27
C GLY A 408 -18.97 -10.79 -10.97
N MET A 409 -17.65 -10.85 -10.80
CA MET A 409 -16.99 -11.42 -9.63
C MET A 409 -15.82 -10.53 -9.16
N GLY A 410 -15.42 -10.67 -7.89
CA GLY A 410 -14.30 -9.92 -7.30
C GLY A 410 -14.71 -8.58 -6.69
N SER A 411 -14.24 -7.46 -7.25
CA SER A 411 -14.41 -6.11 -6.68
C SER A 411 -15.88 -5.68 -6.55
N SER A 412 -16.74 -6.04 -7.52
CA SER A 412 -18.19 -5.80 -7.46
C SER A 412 -18.88 -6.56 -6.32
N ALA A 413 -18.44 -7.79 -6.03
CA ALA A 413 -18.98 -8.60 -4.94
C ALA A 413 -18.58 -8.05 -3.57
N MET A 414 -17.37 -7.50 -3.46
CA MET A 414 -16.93 -6.82 -2.25
C MET A 414 -17.68 -5.49 -2.05
N GLY A 415 -17.85 -4.68 -3.09
CA GLY A 415 -18.65 -3.44 -3.03
C GLY A 415 -20.11 -3.69 -2.64
N ALA A 416 -20.74 -4.73 -3.21
CA ALA A 416 -22.07 -5.17 -2.79
C ALA A 416 -22.13 -5.54 -1.30
N SER A 417 -21.07 -6.16 -0.77
CA SER A 417 -21.00 -6.51 0.65
C SER A 417 -20.82 -5.27 1.55
N VAL A 418 -20.03 -4.29 1.12
CA VAL A 418 -19.88 -3.00 1.82
C VAL A 418 -21.21 -2.25 1.89
N LEU A 419 -21.92 -2.12 0.77
CA LEU A 419 -23.20 -1.42 0.73
C LEU A 419 -24.26 -2.15 1.57
N ARG A 420 -24.36 -3.48 1.50
CA ARG A 420 -25.26 -4.27 2.36
C ARG A 420 -25.02 -4.00 3.84
N ASN A 421 -23.76 -3.93 4.26
CA ASN A 421 -23.41 -3.64 5.65
C ASN A 421 -23.80 -2.21 6.06
N LYS A 422 -23.68 -1.22 5.16
CA LYS A 422 -24.12 0.15 5.42
C LYS A 422 -25.65 0.25 5.54
N ILE A 423 -26.39 -0.34 4.59
CA ILE A 423 -27.87 -0.40 4.61
C ILE A 423 -28.37 -1.08 5.90
N LYS A 424 -27.75 -2.21 6.29
CA LYS A 424 -28.10 -2.91 7.54
C LYS A 424 -27.82 -2.06 8.78
N LYS A 425 -26.72 -1.31 8.81
CA LYS A 425 -26.40 -0.39 9.92
C LYS A 425 -27.37 0.78 10.02
N ALA A 426 -27.89 1.25 8.89
CA ALA A 426 -28.92 2.29 8.81
C ALA A 426 -30.34 1.78 9.16
N GLY A 427 -30.51 0.47 9.41
CA GLY A 427 -31.81 -0.11 9.77
C GLY A 427 -32.82 -0.19 8.62
N ILE A 428 -32.34 -0.09 7.38
CA ILE A 428 -33.19 -0.11 6.17
C ILE A 428 -33.49 -1.56 5.79
N GLU A 429 -34.76 -1.91 5.70
CA GLU A 429 -35.23 -3.24 5.31
C GLU A 429 -35.88 -3.24 3.91
N GLY A 430 -36.00 -4.41 3.28
CA GLY A 430 -36.68 -4.55 1.98
C GLY A 430 -35.86 -4.19 0.74
N VAL A 431 -34.55 -3.93 0.90
CA VAL A 431 -33.62 -3.66 -0.21
C VAL A 431 -32.71 -4.86 -0.46
N THR A 432 -32.66 -5.30 -1.72
CA THR A 432 -31.79 -6.38 -2.18
C THR A 432 -30.57 -5.80 -2.89
N VAL A 433 -29.37 -6.23 -2.50
CA VAL A 433 -28.12 -5.83 -3.15
C VAL A 433 -27.39 -7.09 -3.66
N THR A 434 -27.19 -7.15 -4.97
CA THR A 434 -26.52 -8.27 -5.65
C THR A 434 -25.35 -7.79 -6.50
N ASN A 435 -24.56 -8.72 -7.03
CA ASN A 435 -23.56 -8.44 -8.07
C ASN A 435 -23.84 -9.31 -9.29
N LYS A 436 -23.57 -8.78 -10.49
CA LYS A 436 -23.71 -9.49 -11.77
C LYS A 436 -22.65 -9.03 -12.77
N ALA A 437 -22.39 -9.84 -13.78
CA ALA A 437 -21.64 -9.39 -14.96
C ALA A 437 -22.50 -8.39 -15.75
N ILE A 438 -21.90 -7.37 -16.36
CA ILE A 438 -22.64 -6.39 -17.20
C ILE A 438 -23.42 -7.10 -18.31
N ALA A 439 -22.86 -8.16 -18.90
CA ALA A 439 -23.54 -8.96 -19.92
C ALA A 439 -24.85 -9.59 -19.44
N ASN A 440 -24.98 -9.82 -18.13
CA ASN A 440 -26.10 -10.48 -17.46
C ASN A 440 -27.08 -9.49 -16.80
N LEU A 441 -26.95 -8.19 -17.07
CA LEU A 441 -27.98 -7.23 -16.70
C LEU A 441 -29.25 -7.51 -17.54
N ASP A 442 -30.34 -7.77 -16.84
CA ASP A 442 -31.64 -8.22 -17.37
C ASP A 442 -32.71 -7.11 -17.31
N GLY A 443 -32.33 -5.90 -16.90
CA GLY A 443 -33.23 -4.75 -16.75
C GLY A 443 -34.05 -4.73 -15.46
N SER A 444 -33.88 -5.73 -14.58
CA SER A 444 -34.61 -5.81 -13.30
C SER A 444 -34.03 -4.93 -12.17
N ALA A 445 -32.89 -4.29 -12.41
CA ALA A 445 -32.22 -3.45 -11.43
C ALA A 445 -32.85 -2.05 -11.40
N ASP A 446 -33.21 -1.56 -10.22
CA ASP A 446 -33.63 -0.17 -10.04
C ASP A 446 -32.41 0.75 -10.05
N LEU A 447 -31.29 0.29 -9.48
CA LEU A 447 -30.02 1.01 -9.44
C LEU A 447 -28.85 0.08 -9.79
N VAL A 448 -28.00 0.53 -10.71
CA VAL A 448 -26.78 -0.17 -11.15
C VAL A 448 -25.55 0.64 -10.72
N ILE A 449 -24.64 -0.02 -10.00
CA ILE A 449 -23.36 0.55 -9.57
C ILE A 449 -22.22 -0.09 -10.35
N THR A 450 -21.45 0.72 -11.08
CA THR A 450 -20.35 0.27 -11.94
C THR A 450 -19.09 1.10 -11.71
N HIS A 451 -17.93 0.55 -12.07
CA HIS A 451 -16.73 1.37 -12.21
C HIS A 451 -17.00 2.43 -13.31
N GLN A 452 -16.48 3.65 -13.15
CA GLN A 452 -16.71 4.75 -14.09
C GLN A 452 -16.40 4.39 -15.55
N ASP A 453 -15.35 3.60 -15.79
CA ASP A 453 -14.94 3.14 -17.13
C ASP A 453 -15.93 2.14 -17.76
N LEU A 454 -16.85 1.58 -16.97
CA LEU A 454 -17.82 0.57 -17.39
C LEU A 454 -19.27 1.10 -17.41
N THR A 455 -19.50 2.32 -16.93
CA THR A 455 -20.85 2.88 -16.77
C THR A 455 -21.57 3.02 -18.12
N ASP A 456 -20.90 3.50 -19.17
CA ASP A 456 -21.53 3.66 -20.48
C ASP A 456 -21.99 2.31 -21.05
N ARG A 457 -21.21 1.27 -20.81
CA ARG A 457 -21.53 -0.11 -21.24
C ARG A 457 -22.72 -0.67 -20.47
N ALA A 458 -22.83 -0.36 -19.18
CA ALA A 458 -23.97 -0.76 -18.37
C ALA A 458 -25.25 0.02 -18.72
N ARG A 459 -25.14 1.33 -19.02
CA ARG A 459 -26.25 2.17 -19.52
C ARG A 459 -26.85 1.61 -20.81
N ALA A 460 -26.01 1.16 -21.73
CA ALA A 460 -26.47 0.53 -22.97
C ALA A 460 -27.28 -0.77 -22.73
N LYS A 461 -26.96 -1.52 -21.67
CA LYS A 461 -27.60 -2.81 -21.36
C LYS A 461 -28.84 -2.68 -20.48
N SER A 462 -28.85 -1.71 -19.56
CA SER A 462 -29.95 -1.44 -18.63
C SER A 462 -30.31 0.05 -18.62
N PRO A 463 -30.92 0.58 -19.70
CA PRO A 463 -31.14 2.03 -19.85
C PRO A 463 -32.17 2.60 -18.89
N ALA A 464 -33.07 1.76 -18.35
CA ALA A 464 -34.13 2.18 -17.43
C ALA A 464 -33.70 2.25 -15.96
N SER A 465 -32.52 1.75 -15.62
CA SER A 465 -31.98 1.77 -14.25
C SER A 465 -31.32 3.12 -13.94
N VAL A 466 -31.29 3.50 -12.67
CA VAL A 466 -30.42 4.59 -12.18
C VAL A 466 -28.98 4.11 -12.20
N HIS A 467 -28.04 4.91 -12.74
CA HIS A 467 -26.63 4.50 -12.84
C HIS A 467 -25.74 5.35 -11.94
N VAL A 468 -25.02 4.69 -11.05
CA VAL A 468 -24.03 5.32 -10.16
C VAL A 468 -22.63 4.84 -10.53
N SER A 469 -21.82 5.76 -11.05
CA SER A 469 -20.40 5.50 -11.33
C SER A 469 -19.55 5.67 -10.09
N VAL A 470 -18.75 4.65 -9.76
CA VAL A 470 -17.72 4.71 -8.72
C VAL A 470 -16.33 4.56 -9.33
N ASP A 471 -15.34 5.15 -8.67
CA ASP A 471 -13.91 5.07 -8.95
C ASP A 471 -13.25 3.87 -8.25
N ASN A 472 -13.85 3.37 -7.16
CA ASN A 472 -13.42 2.14 -6.49
C ASN A 472 -14.60 1.45 -5.79
N PHE A 473 -14.77 0.14 -6.02
CA PHE A 473 -15.84 -0.64 -5.41
C PHE A 473 -15.69 -0.87 -3.89
N MET A 474 -14.47 -0.77 -3.35
CA MET A 474 -14.23 -1.04 -1.93
C MET A 474 -14.58 0.16 -1.06
N ASN A 475 -14.44 1.36 -1.60
CA ASN A 475 -14.57 2.58 -0.82
C ASN A 475 -14.90 3.76 -1.73
N SER A 476 -16.19 4.07 -1.83
CA SER A 476 -16.70 5.22 -2.56
C SER A 476 -17.65 6.02 -1.67
N PRO A 477 -17.49 7.36 -1.59
CA PRO A 477 -18.41 8.21 -0.83
C PRO A 477 -19.84 8.15 -1.37
N LYS A 478 -20.01 7.76 -2.64
CA LYS A 478 -21.32 7.56 -3.25
C LYS A 478 -22.18 6.49 -2.59
N TYR A 479 -21.59 5.60 -1.78
CA TYR A 479 -22.39 4.65 -1.01
C TYR A 479 -23.20 5.32 0.09
N ASP A 480 -22.66 6.40 0.68
CA ASP A 480 -23.39 7.18 1.68
C ASP A 480 -24.50 7.99 1.01
N GLU A 481 -24.29 8.48 -0.21
CA GLU A 481 -25.36 9.09 -1.03
C GLU A 481 -26.49 8.10 -1.33
N VAL A 482 -26.16 6.87 -1.75
CA VAL A 482 -27.16 5.82 -2.02
C VAL A 482 -27.93 5.43 -0.75
N VAL A 483 -27.25 5.34 0.40
CA VAL A 483 -27.92 5.09 1.68
C VAL A 483 -28.85 6.25 2.04
N GLY A 484 -28.41 7.50 1.89
CA GLY A 484 -29.26 8.67 2.12
C GLY A 484 -30.51 8.68 1.23
N MET A 485 -30.38 8.31 -0.05
CA MET A 485 -31.54 8.16 -0.95
C MET A 485 -32.55 7.11 -0.42
N LEU A 486 -32.05 5.99 0.10
CA LEU A 486 -32.90 4.94 0.68
C LEU A 486 -33.53 5.36 2.02
N GLU A 487 -32.84 6.14 2.85
CA GLU A 487 -33.36 6.68 4.10
C GLU A 487 -34.50 7.68 3.84
N HIS A 488 -34.32 8.58 2.86
CA HIS A 488 -35.39 9.49 2.43
C HIS A 488 -36.61 8.74 1.93
N GLN A 489 -36.41 7.69 1.12
CA GLN A 489 -37.49 6.83 0.63
C GLN A 489 -38.23 6.10 1.76
N THR A 490 -37.51 5.63 2.79
CA THR A 490 -38.10 4.95 3.94
C THR A 490 -38.92 5.92 4.81
N ASN A 491 -38.45 7.15 4.98
CA ASN A 491 -39.12 8.19 5.76
C ASN A 491 -40.38 8.75 5.07
N GLU A 492 -40.37 8.87 3.74
CA GLU A 492 -41.56 9.25 2.96
C GLU A 492 -42.63 8.14 2.91
N GLY A 493 -42.21 6.88 3.01
CA GLY A 493 -43.12 5.72 3.12
C GLY A 493 -43.79 5.57 4.48
N ALA A 494 -43.25 6.19 5.54
CA ALA A 494 -43.80 6.14 6.90
C ALA A 494 -44.76 7.30 7.22
N THR A 495 -44.81 8.34 6.38
CA THR A 495 -45.72 9.50 6.53
C THR A 495 -46.99 9.39 5.67
N LYS A 496 -47.16 8.32 4.90
CA LYS A 496 -48.41 7.94 4.21
C LYS A 496 -49.02 6.72 4.89
#